data_AF-A0AAV6LZT2-F1
#
_entry.id   AF-A0AAV6LZT2-F1
#
_cell.length_a   1.000
_cell.length_b   1.000
_cell.length_c   1.000
_cell.angle_alpha   90.00
_cell.angle_beta   90.00
_cell.angle_gamma   90.00
#
_symmetry.space_group_name_H-M   'P 1'
#
loop_
_entity.id
_entity.type
_entity.pdbx_description
1 polymer ?
#
loop_
_entity_poly.entity_id
_entity_poly.type
_entity_poly.pdbx_seq_one_letter_code
_entity_poly.pdbx_strand_id
1 'polypeptide(L)'
;MAVFPRFVVKLIDCVIYQLLANSCYKAAKKVRQYGFLITNPSLKTRNQQPSFYPHVSKCSLENRASQTLVCDLNGALLSSSKNYSFFPYFMLVAFEGGSLFRAIILLLSWPILCLLDWDAKFKAMIFISFCGLPTKNMASVSSTVLPKFFLDNLNLHAFEVFQATGSRIVFTSVPRVMVEGFLRNYLNVNDVIGTELQTFGRYYTGLVSENGLLVKHKALIEYFGDKKPDIGIGSPKLHDHLFISLCKVQ
;
A
#
# COMPACT_ATOMS: atom_id res chain seq x y z
N MET A 1 -27.40 30.19 0.57
CA MET A 1 -27.06 28.95 -0.18
C MET A 1 -26.03 29.28 -1.26
N ALA A 2 -24.71 29.20 -0.97
CA ALA A 2 -23.65 29.36 -1.99
C ALA A 2 -22.25 28.89 -1.51
N VAL A 3 -22.16 27.96 -0.54
CA VAL A 3 -20.86 27.53 0.04
C VAL A 3 -20.29 26.29 -0.68
N PHE A 4 -21.15 25.49 -1.30
CA PHE A 4 -20.79 24.26 -2.02
C PHE A 4 -19.89 24.48 -3.26
N PRO A 5 -20.07 25.51 -4.11
CA PRO A 5 -19.26 25.67 -5.32
C PRO A 5 -17.80 26.03 -5.01
N ARG A 6 -17.56 26.87 -3.99
CA ARG A 6 -16.19 27.30 -3.64
C ARG A 6 -15.35 26.16 -3.06
N PHE A 7 -15.97 25.22 -2.35
CA PHE A 7 -15.27 24.08 -1.79
C PHE A 7 -14.89 23.08 -2.89
N VAL A 8 -15.80 22.82 -3.84
CA VAL A 8 -15.54 21.96 -5.00
C VAL A 8 -14.44 22.55 -5.88
N VAL A 9 -14.44 23.86 -6.15
CA VAL A 9 -13.37 24.52 -6.91
C VAL A 9 -12.02 24.41 -6.18
N LYS A 10 -11.97 24.69 -4.87
CA LYS A 10 -10.73 24.51 -4.09
C LYS A 10 -10.26 23.06 -4.06
N LEU A 11 -11.17 22.09 -4.09
CA LEU A 11 -10.85 20.67 -4.09
C LEU A 11 -10.32 20.23 -5.45
N ILE A 12 -10.93 20.71 -6.54
CA ILE A 12 -10.44 20.53 -7.91
C ILE A 12 -9.06 21.17 -8.05
N ASP A 13 -8.87 22.40 -7.56
CA ASP A 13 -7.57 23.08 -7.56
C ASP A 13 -6.53 22.30 -6.76
N CYS A 14 -6.89 21.76 -5.59
CA CYS A 14 -5.98 20.95 -4.76
C CYS A 14 -5.61 19.62 -5.44
N VAL A 15 -6.57 18.94 -6.06
CA VAL A 15 -6.34 17.70 -6.81
C VAL A 15 -5.50 17.98 -8.05
N ILE A 16 -5.78 19.04 -8.80
CA ILE A 16 -4.98 19.49 -9.94
C ILE A 16 -3.56 19.84 -9.46
N TYR A 17 -3.42 20.53 -8.33
CA TYR A 17 -2.11 20.86 -7.77
C TYR A 17 -1.33 19.62 -7.35
N GLN A 18 -1.99 18.60 -6.77
CA GLN A 18 -1.35 17.33 -6.44
C GLN A 18 -0.97 16.53 -7.69
N LEU A 19 -1.81 16.51 -8.72
CA LEU A 19 -1.52 15.85 -10.00
C LEU A 19 -0.39 16.56 -10.76
N LEU A 20 -0.40 17.90 -10.80
CA LEU A 20 0.66 18.72 -11.39
C LEU A 20 1.95 18.64 -10.58
N ALA A 21 1.90 18.69 -9.25
CA ALA A 21 3.07 18.49 -8.40
C ALA A 21 3.68 17.11 -8.63
N ASN A 22 2.85 16.06 -8.79
CA ASN A 22 3.34 14.72 -9.06
C ASN A 22 3.90 14.58 -10.49
N SER A 23 3.32 15.28 -11.48
CA SER A 23 3.82 15.33 -12.87
C SER A 23 5.14 16.10 -12.99
N CYS A 24 5.21 17.31 -12.43
CA CYS A 24 6.41 18.14 -12.35
C CYS A 24 7.50 17.48 -11.50
N TYR A 25 7.13 16.74 -10.45
CA TYR A 25 8.07 15.93 -9.68
C TYR A 25 8.54 14.70 -10.45
N LYS A 26 7.70 14.03 -11.25
CA LYS A 26 8.12 12.94 -12.16
C LYS A 26 9.11 13.47 -13.20
N ALA A 27 8.89 14.67 -13.73
CA ALA A 27 9.82 15.37 -14.62
C ALA A 27 11.13 15.74 -13.90
N ALA A 28 11.06 16.32 -12.70
CA ALA A 28 12.23 16.68 -11.89
C ALA A 28 13.06 15.45 -11.46
N LYS A 29 12.41 14.33 -11.11
CA LYS A 29 13.07 13.05 -10.79
C LYS A 29 13.76 12.46 -12.03
N LYS A 30 13.13 12.55 -13.21
CA LYS A 30 13.72 12.12 -14.48
C LYS A 30 14.96 12.96 -14.83
N VAL A 31 14.94 14.27 -14.58
CA VAL A 31 16.10 15.16 -14.74
C VAL A 31 17.20 14.85 -13.71
N ARG A 32 16.84 14.56 -12.45
CA ARG A 32 17.80 14.19 -11.39
C ARG A 32 18.53 12.88 -11.67
N GLN A 33 17.91 11.97 -12.42
CA GLN A 33 18.52 10.70 -12.85
C GLN A 33 19.57 10.91 -13.97
N TYR A 34 19.41 11.94 -14.81
CA TYR A 34 20.45 12.38 -15.76
C TYR A 34 21.54 13.26 -15.12
N GLY A 35 21.21 14.02 -14.07
CA GLY A 35 22.13 14.91 -13.37
C GLY A 35 23.12 14.23 -12.40
N PHE A 36 23.03 12.92 -12.19
CA PHE A 36 23.88 12.19 -11.23
C PHE A 36 25.32 11.96 -11.74
N LEU A 37 25.67 12.46 -12.92
CA LEU A 37 27.04 12.39 -13.46
C LEU A 37 27.93 13.59 -13.11
N ILE A 38 27.42 14.60 -12.39
CA ILE A 38 28.26 15.74 -11.99
C ILE A 38 27.97 16.09 -10.52
N THR A 39 29.03 15.99 -9.71
CA THR A 39 29.28 16.63 -8.39
C THR A 39 29.24 15.74 -7.13
N ASN A 40 30.39 15.70 -6.46
CA ASN A 40 30.74 14.99 -5.21
C ASN A 40 30.12 15.61 -3.94
N PRO A 41 30.24 14.96 -2.76
CA PRO A 41 29.26 15.03 -1.67
C PRO A 41 29.64 16.04 -0.57
N SER A 42 28.65 16.74 -0.05
CA SER A 42 28.63 17.30 1.30
C SER A 42 27.28 17.97 1.53
N LEU A 43 26.45 17.42 2.42
CA LEU A 43 25.66 18.20 3.38
C LEU A 43 24.84 17.27 4.28
N LYS A 44 25.34 17.19 5.51
CA LYS A 44 24.72 16.60 6.69
C LYS A 44 23.58 17.52 7.14
N THR A 45 22.35 17.04 7.24
CA THR A 45 21.39 17.63 8.19
C THR A 45 20.53 16.54 8.83
N ARG A 46 20.67 16.52 10.15
CA ARG A 46 20.08 15.66 11.15
C ARG A 46 18.70 16.21 11.52
N ASN A 47 17.70 15.34 11.56
CA ASN A 47 16.57 15.42 12.50
C ASN A 47 16.08 14.00 12.74
N GLN A 48 16.76 13.31 13.65
CA GLN A 48 16.40 11.98 14.14
C GLN A 48 15.53 12.16 15.40
N GLN A 49 14.25 11.81 15.30
CA GLN A 49 13.51 11.33 16.47
C GLN A 49 13.85 9.84 16.67
N PRO A 50 13.91 9.34 17.92
CA PRO A 50 14.47 8.03 18.22
C PRO A 50 13.51 6.92 17.78
N SER A 51 13.86 6.19 16.71
CA SER A 51 13.21 4.94 16.37
C SER A 51 13.72 3.84 17.30
N PHE A 52 12.83 3.24 18.09
CA PHE A 52 13.12 2.15 19.04
C PHE A 52 13.49 0.80 18.37
N TYR A 53 13.61 0.75 17.04
CA TYR A 53 13.96 -0.46 16.29
C TYR A 53 15.05 -0.15 15.27
N PRO A 54 15.97 -1.09 15.00
CA PRO A 54 17.01 -0.88 14.00
C PRO A 54 16.36 -0.63 12.65
N HIS A 55 16.69 0.50 12.02
CA HIS A 55 16.29 0.80 10.66
C HIS A 55 16.72 -0.37 9.75
N VAL A 56 15.88 -0.74 8.77
CA VAL A 56 16.10 -1.88 7.84
C VAL A 56 17.51 -1.89 7.23
N SER A 57 18.17 -0.73 7.13
CA SER A 57 19.57 -0.55 6.74
C SER A 57 20.62 -1.17 7.68
N LYS A 58 20.25 -1.70 8.85
CA LYS A 58 21.13 -2.39 9.80
C LYS A 58 20.95 -3.92 9.81
N CYS A 59 20.03 -4.46 9.03
CA CYS A 59 19.82 -5.91 8.96
C CYS A 59 20.90 -6.57 8.08
N SER A 60 21.72 -7.44 8.69
CA SER A 60 22.67 -8.30 7.95
C SER A 60 21.92 -9.23 6.99
N LEU A 61 22.37 -9.26 5.73
CA LEU A 61 21.79 -10.02 4.62
C LEU A 61 22.29 -11.48 4.54
N GLU A 62 23.18 -11.90 5.44
CA GLU A 62 23.84 -13.21 5.35
C GLU A 62 22.95 -14.36 5.91
N ASN A 63 22.88 -15.48 5.17
CA ASN A 63 22.27 -16.76 5.56
C ASN A 63 20.77 -16.75 5.97
N ARG A 64 19.90 -16.02 5.24
CA ARG A 64 18.44 -15.98 5.51
C ARG A 64 17.57 -16.92 4.66
N ALA A 65 18.17 -17.86 3.93
CA ALA A 65 17.45 -18.73 2.99
C ALA A 65 16.43 -19.69 3.66
N SER A 66 16.57 -20.00 4.95
CA SER A 66 15.66 -20.88 5.69
C SER A 66 14.66 -20.15 6.59
N GLN A 67 14.71 -18.82 6.66
CA GLN A 67 13.90 -18.03 7.58
C GLN A 67 12.56 -17.63 6.94
N THR A 68 11.52 -17.54 7.77
CA THR A 68 10.21 -17.03 7.33
C THR A 68 10.09 -15.56 7.67
N LEU A 69 10.01 -14.74 6.62
CA LEU A 69 9.80 -13.31 6.69
C LEU A 69 8.31 -12.99 6.63
N VAL A 70 7.86 -12.22 7.61
CA VAL A 70 6.52 -11.67 7.66
C VAL A 70 6.61 -10.17 7.45
N CYS A 71 5.96 -9.66 6.41
CA CYS A 71 6.04 -8.25 6.05
C CYS A 71 4.65 -7.64 5.93
N ASP A 72 4.49 -6.43 6.45
CA ASP A 72 3.35 -5.59 6.11
C ASP A 72 3.57 -4.93 4.73
N LEU A 73 2.59 -5.03 3.85
CA LEU A 73 2.68 -4.30 2.57
C LEU A 73 2.72 -2.78 2.79
N ASN A 74 1.95 -2.29 3.78
CA ASN A 74 1.75 -0.87 4.01
C ASN A 74 2.79 -0.27 4.96
N GLY A 75 3.86 0.30 4.41
CA GLY A 75 4.86 1.03 5.19
C GLY A 75 6.13 0.25 5.50
N ALA A 76 6.20 -1.03 5.12
CA ALA A 76 7.47 -1.76 4.99
C ALA A 76 7.90 -1.88 3.51
N LEU A 77 7.09 -2.48 2.63
CA LEU A 77 7.44 -2.62 1.19
C LEU A 77 7.19 -1.35 0.37
N LEU A 78 6.06 -0.67 0.60
CA LEU A 78 5.76 0.61 -0.02
C LEU A 78 6.36 1.75 0.81
N SER A 79 7.05 2.69 0.15
CA SER A 79 7.78 3.75 0.85
C SER A 79 6.85 4.58 1.74
N SER A 80 7.03 4.45 3.06
CA SER A 80 6.28 5.14 4.12
C SER A 80 6.50 6.67 4.14
N SER A 81 7.38 7.19 3.28
CA SER A 81 7.86 8.58 3.32
C SER A 81 6.85 9.63 2.84
N LYS A 82 5.70 9.24 2.28
CA LYS A 82 4.60 10.20 2.02
C LYS A 82 3.41 9.78 2.85
N ASN A 83 2.62 10.75 3.30
CA ASN A 83 1.33 10.56 3.95
C ASN A 83 0.36 9.82 2.99
N TYR A 84 0.59 8.53 2.78
CA TYR A 84 0.03 7.73 1.70
C TYR A 84 -1.36 7.25 2.08
N SER A 85 -2.35 8.00 1.61
CA SER A 85 -3.67 7.45 1.40
C SER A 85 -3.57 6.40 0.29
N PHE A 86 -4.13 5.20 0.47
CA PHE A 86 -4.28 4.20 -0.60
C PHE A 86 -5.23 4.65 -1.72
N PHE A 87 -5.82 5.83 -1.56
CA PHE A 87 -6.76 6.44 -2.48
C PHE A 87 -6.33 6.40 -3.95
N PRO A 88 -5.07 6.71 -4.36
CA PRO A 88 -4.69 6.63 -5.77
C PRO A 88 -4.83 5.21 -6.35
N TYR A 89 -4.57 4.17 -5.56
CA TYR A 89 -4.72 2.78 -6.00
C TYR A 89 -6.21 2.40 -6.15
N PHE A 90 -7.07 2.85 -5.23
CA PHE A 90 -8.52 2.68 -5.34
C PHE A 90 -9.10 3.47 -6.52
N MET A 91 -8.62 4.69 -6.76
CA MET A 91 -8.99 5.51 -7.91
C MET A 91 -8.60 4.84 -9.23
N LEU A 92 -7.43 4.20 -9.27
CA LEU A 92 -6.97 3.45 -10.44
C LEU A 92 -7.86 2.23 -10.72
N VAL A 93 -8.23 1.47 -9.68
CA VAL A 93 -9.21 0.38 -9.81
C VAL A 93 -10.55 0.91 -10.27
N ALA A 94 -11.00 2.03 -9.70
CA ALA A 94 -12.26 2.66 -10.06
C ALA A 94 -12.27 3.09 -11.53
N PHE A 95 -11.17 3.66 -12.04
CA PHE A 95 -11.00 4.14 -13.40
C PHE A 95 -10.80 3.01 -14.42
N GLU A 96 -9.75 2.20 -14.27
CA GLU A 96 -9.36 1.16 -15.24
C GLU A 96 -10.23 -0.09 -15.17
N GLY A 97 -10.65 -0.47 -13.96
CA GLY A 97 -11.42 -1.70 -13.77
C GLY A 97 -12.88 -1.57 -14.17
N GLY A 98 -13.42 -0.35 -14.25
CA GLY A 98 -14.85 -0.15 -14.47
C GLY A 98 -15.17 1.10 -15.23
N SER A 99 -15.33 2.25 -14.58
CA SER A 99 -15.79 3.45 -15.31
C SER A 99 -15.22 4.75 -14.77
N LEU A 100 -15.07 5.72 -15.69
CA LEU A 100 -14.70 7.09 -15.35
C LEU A 100 -15.68 7.72 -14.35
N PHE A 101 -16.98 7.45 -14.49
CA PHE A 101 -18.00 7.93 -13.55
C PHE A 101 -17.72 7.50 -12.11
N ARG A 102 -17.34 6.23 -11.92
CA ARG A 102 -16.98 5.71 -10.60
C ARG A 102 -15.73 6.35 -10.03
N ALA A 103 -14.73 6.62 -10.87
CA ALA A 103 -13.53 7.35 -10.46
C ALA A 103 -13.86 8.79 -10.04
N ILE A 104 -14.75 9.47 -10.77
CA ILE A 104 -15.23 10.81 -10.43
C ILE A 104 -16.01 10.79 -9.11
N ILE A 105 -16.88 9.80 -8.89
CA ILE A 105 -17.62 9.64 -7.62
C ILE A 105 -16.63 9.47 -6.46
N LEU A 106 -15.62 8.62 -6.62
CA LEU A 106 -14.60 8.43 -5.59
C LEU A 106 -13.81 9.73 -5.33
N LEU A 107 -13.49 10.49 -6.38
CA LEU A 107 -12.81 11.78 -6.27
C LEU A 107 -13.65 12.83 -5.55
N LEU A 108 -14.93 12.94 -5.89
CA LEU A 108 -15.87 13.85 -5.23
C LEU A 108 -16.16 13.43 -3.78
N SER A 109 -15.99 12.14 -3.44
CA SER A 109 -16.14 11.65 -2.07
C SER A 109 -14.93 11.97 -1.17
N TRP A 110 -13.77 12.36 -1.73
CA TRP A 110 -12.56 12.70 -0.98
C TRP A 110 -12.78 13.59 0.26
N PRO A 111 -13.48 14.73 0.20
CA PRO A 111 -13.70 15.56 1.38
C PRO A 111 -14.52 14.85 2.46
N ILE A 112 -15.46 14.00 2.07
CA ILE A 112 -16.25 13.18 3.01
C ILE A 112 -15.35 12.12 3.62
N LEU A 113 -14.52 11.45 2.81
CA LEU A 113 -13.55 10.46 3.27
C LEU A 113 -12.57 11.04 4.30
N CYS A 114 -12.21 12.33 4.20
CA CYS A 114 -11.35 12.99 5.19
C CYS A 114 -12.00 13.15 6.56
N LEU A 115 -13.33 13.15 6.64
CA LEU A 115 -14.08 13.25 7.90
C LEU A 115 -14.36 11.89 8.56
N LEU A 116 -14.15 10.79 7.83
CA LEU A 116 -14.42 9.43 8.29
C LEU A 116 -13.23 8.83 9.05
N ASP A 117 -13.55 7.96 10.01
CA ASP A 117 -12.57 7.09 10.67
C ASP A 117 -11.82 6.21 9.66
N TRP A 118 -10.64 5.73 10.03
CA TRP A 118 -9.78 4.96 9.12
C TRP A 118 -10.50 3.73 8.54
N ASP A 119 -11.21 2.96 9.38
CA ASP A 119 -11.98 1.78 8.97
C ASP A 119 -13.14 2.14 8.03
N ALA A 120 -13.94 3.14 8.41
CA ALA A 120 -15.10 3.59 7.63
C ALA A 120 -14.66 4.16 6.28
N LYS A 121 -13.60 4.99 6.27
CA LYS A 121 -12.98 5.54 5.07
C LYS A 121 -12.49 4.43 4.15
N PHE A 122 -11.82 3.41 4.70
CA PHE A 122 -11.29 2.30 3.91
C PHE A 122 -12.43 1.45 3.30
N LYS A 123 -13.46 1.13 4.09
CA LYS A 123 -14.67 0.45 3.60
C LYS A 123 -15.40 1.25 2.52
N ALA A 124 -15.50 2.57 2.68
CA ALA A 124 -16.12 3.46 1.69
C ALA A 124 -15.33 3.48 0.36
N MET A 125 -13.99 3.56 0.43
CA MET A 125 -13.14 3.48 -0.76
C MET A 125 -13.29 2.12 -1.48
N ILE A 126 -13.33 1.02 -0.73
CA ILE A 126 -13.59 -0.32 -1.27
C ILE A 126 -14.96 -0.34 -1.94
N PHE A 127 -16.02 0.09 -1.25
CA PHE A 127 -17.37 0.06 -1.76
C PHE A 127 -17.51 0.83 -3.07
N ILE A 128 -17.05 2.09 -3.11
CA ILE A 128 -17.14 2.91 -4.31
C ILE A 128 -16.33 2.30 -5.46
N SER A 129 -15.16 1.72 -5.19
CA SER A 129 -14.27 1.20 -6.26
C SER A 129 -14.70 -0.17 -6.79
N PHE A 130 -15.28 -1.02 -5.94
CA PHE A 130 -15.56 -2.42 -6.23
C PHE A 130 -17.04 -2.76 -6.42
N CYS A 131 -17.97 -1.91 -5.99
CA CYS A 131 -19.40 -2.19 -6.18
C CYS A 131 -19.73 -2.37 -7.67
N GLY A 132 -20.26 -3.55 -8.02
CA GLY A 132 -20.60 -3.93 -9.39
C GLY A 132 -19.40 -4.16 -10.31
N LEU A 133 -18.18 -4.25 -9.79
CA LEU A 133 -16.97 -4.46 -10.58
C LEU A 133 -16.89 -5.93 -11.07
N PRO A 134 -16.75 -6.20 -12.39
CA PRO A 134 -16.54 -7.56 -12.87
C PRO A 134 -15.21 -8.13 -12.38
N THR A 135 -15.21 -9.37 -11.90
CA THR A 135 -13.99 -10.05 -11.41
C THR A 135 -12.92 -10.15 -12.49
N LYS A 136 -13.32 -10.38 -13.75
CA LYS A 136 -12.42 -10.39 -14.91
C LYS A 136 -11.66 -9.07 -15.11
N ASN A 137 -12.34 -7.94 -14.89
CA ASN A 137 -11.73 -6.62 -15.08
C ASN A 137 -10.72 -6.36 -13.97
N MET A 138 -11.08 -6.70 -12.73
CA MET A 138 -10.16 -6.58 -11.61
C MET A 138 -8.90 -7.44 -11.79
N ALA A 139 -9.05 -8.68 -12.27
CA ALA A 139 -7.93 -9.57 -12.55
C ALA A 139 -6.97 -8.99 -13.61
N SER A 140 -7.51 -8.31 -14.64
CA SER A 140 -6.70 -7.58 -15.60
C SER A 140 -5.97 -6.42 -14.94
N VAL A 141 -6.68 -5.58 -14.18
CA VAL A 141 -6.10 -4.39 -13.52
C VAL A 141 -5.01 -4.75 -12.52
N SER A 142 -5.20 -5.81 -11.71
CA SER A 142 -4.21 -6.28 -10.75
C SER A 142 -2.95 -6.86 -11.38
N SER A 143 -3.04 -7.31 -12.64
CA SER A 143 -1.91 -7.91 -13.36
C SER A 143 -1.19 -6.93 -14.27
N THR A 144 -1.86 -5.89 -14.80
CA THR A 144 -1.27 -5.02 -15.83
C THR A 144 -1.03 -3.59 -15.38
N VAL A 145 -1.95 -3.03 -14.59
CA VAL A 145 -1.93 -1.61 -14.23
C VAL A 145 -1.33 -1.42 -12.84
N LEU A 146 -1.91 -2.07 -11.83
CA LEU A 146 -1.47 -1.92 -10.44
C LEU A 146 0.01 -2.26 -10.21
N PRO A 147 0.59 -3.31 -10.82
CA PRO A 147 2.00 -3.62 -10.62
C PRO A 147 2.94 -2.47 -11.00
N LYS A 148 2.65 -1.74 -12.09
CA LYS A 148 3.45 -0.58 -12.51
C LYS A 148 3.45 0.51 -11.43
N PHE A 149 2.29 0.78 -10.84
CA PHE A 149 2.16 1.77 -9.78
C PHE A 149 2.79 1.31 -8.47
N PHE A 150 2.73 0.02 -8.13
CA PHE A 150 3.40 -0.48 -6.94
C PHE A 150 4.93 -0.44 -7.08
N LEU A 151 5.47 -0.84 -8.23
CA LEU A 151 6.91 -0.77 -8.52
C LEU A 151 7.45 0.66 -8.44
N ASP A 152 6.70 1.65 -8.95
CA ASP A 152 7.06 3.08 -8.87
C ASP A 152 7.19 3.58 -7.41
N ASN A 153 6.50 2.95 -6.46
CA ASN A 153 6.41 3.36 -5.05
C ASN A 153 7.11 2.40 -4.07
N LEU A 154 7.81 1.40 -4.59
CA LEU A 154 8.47 0.36 -3.81
C LEU A 154 9.77 0.89 -3.16
N ASN A 155 9.97 0.54 -1.89
CA ASN A 155 11.19 0.88 -1.16
C ASN A 155 12.29 -0.13 -1.50
N LEU A 156 13.28 0.29 -2.30
CA LEU A 156 14.37 -0.57 -2.78
C LEU A 156 15.12 -1.26 -1.63
N HIS A 157 15.37 -0.55 -0.51
CA HIS A 157 16.06 -1.13 0.64
C HIS A 157 15.25 -2.22 1.34
N ALA A 158 13.94 -2.03 1.47
CA ALA A 158 13.07 -3.06 2.04
C ALA A 158 12.96 -4.26 1.10
N PHE A 159 12.96 -4.02 -0.21
CA PHE A 159 12.92 -5.06 -1.22
C PHE A 159 14.19 -5.91 -1.29
N GLU A 160 15.37 -5.33 -1.13
CA GLU A 160 16.64 -6.09 -1.07
C GLU A 160 16.65 -7.08 0.10
N VAL A 161 16.24 -6.62 1.29
CA VAL A 161 16.10 -7.49 2.48
C VAL A 161 15.02 -8.56 2.26
N PHE A 162 13.91 -8.17 1.63
CA PHE A 162 12.83 -9.09 1.28
C PHE A 162 13.30 -10.21 0.34
N GLN A 163 14.09 -9.86 -0.68
CA GLN A 163 14.65 -10.80 -1.66
C GLN A 163 15.73 -11.72 -1.08
N ALA A 164 16.44 -11.29 -0.04
CA ALA A 164 17.45 -12.10 0.64
C ALA A 164 16.85 -13.25 1.49
N THR A 165 15.53 -13.25 1.73
CA THR A 165 14.87 -14.26 2.57
C THR A 165 14.22 -15.36 1.73
N GLY A 166 14.20 -16.61 2.24
CA GLY A 166 13.68 -17.76 1.49
C GLY A 166 12.16 -17.89 1.48
N SER A 167 11.50 -17.83 2.65
CA SER A 167 10.03 -17.89 2.76
C SER A 167 9.47 -16.53 3.13
N ARG A 168 8.47 -16.05 2.37
CA ARG A 168 7.98 -14.67 2.41
C ARG A 168 6.47 -14.66 2.43
N ILE A 169 5.89 -14.11 3.49
CA ILE A 169 4.45 -13.99 3.67
C ILE A 169 4.11 -12.52 3.92
N VAL A 170 3.12 -12.02 3.18
CA VAL A 170 2.70 -10.62 3.28
C VAL A 170 1.32 -10.53 3.93
N PHE A 171 1.22 -9.71 4.97
CA PHE A 171 -0.04 -9.36 5.60
C PHE A 171 -0.42 -7.94 5.22
N THR A 172 -1.69 -7.71 4.87
CA THR A 172 -2.13 -6.39 4.45
C THR A 172 -3.61 -6.15 4.73
N SER A 173 -3.94 -4.94 5.15
CA SER A 173 -5.34 -4.52 5.27
C SER A 173 -5.96 -4.13 3.92
N VAL A 174 -5.17 -4.04 2.85
CA VAL A 174 -5.65 -3.78 1.49
C VAL A 174 -6.40 -4.99 0.93
N PRO A 175 -7.41 -4.82 0.05
CA PRO A 175 -8.04 -5.95 -0.61
C PRO A 175 -7.00 -6.85 -1.30
N ARG A 176 -7.02 -8.14 -0.96
CA ARG A 176 -6.05 -9.12 -1.49
C ARG A 176 -5.99 -9.09 -3.01
N VAL A 177 -7.16 -9.03 -3.65
CA VAL A 177 -7.33 -8.98 -5.11
C VAL A 177 -6.60 -7.82 -5.80
N MET A 178 -6.28 -6.74 -5.08
CA MET A 178 -5.50 -5.62 -5.63
C MET A 178 -4.00 -5.91 -5.69
N VAL A 179 -3.48 -6.66 -4.74
CA VAL A 179 -2.04 -6.72 -4.46
C VAL A 179 -1.44 -8.10 -4.73
N GLU A 180 -2.25 -9.16 -4.69
CA GLU A 180 -1.78 -10.54 -4.81
C GLU A 180 -1.04 -10.80 -6.13
N GLY A 181 -1.59 -10.35 -7.26
CA GLY A 181 -0.94 -10.51 -8.56
C GLY A 181 0.44 -9.85 -8.61
N PHE A 182 0.55 -8.64 -8.06
CA PHE A 182 1.84 -7.95 -7.94
C PHE A 182 2.81 -8.71 -7.03
N LEU A 183 2.38 -9.08 -5.83
CA LEU A 183 3.22 -9.74 -4.84
C LEU A 183 3.73 -11.10 -5.33
N ARG A 184 2.85 -11.94 -5.87
CA ARG A 184 3.23 -13.28 -6.35
C ARG A 184 4.11 -13.20 -7.60
N ASN A 185 3.74 -12.38 -8.59
CA ASN A 185 4.42 -12.40 -9.89
C ASN A 185 5.69 -11.54 -9.96
N TYR A 186 5.80 -10.48 -9.15
CA TYR A 186 6.94 -9.55 -9.20
C TYR A 186 7.87 -9.68 -7.99
N LEU A 187 7.35 -10.08 -6.83
CA LEU A 187 8.13 -10.17 -5.59
C LEU A 187 8.34 -11.61 -5.11
N ASN A 188 7.82 -12.61 -5.85
CA ASN A 188 7.90 -14.04 -5.53
C ASN A 188 7.49 -14.33 -4.08
N VAL A 189 6.36 -13.75 -3.65
CA VAL A 189 5.80 -14.00 -2.30
C VAL A 189 5.12 -15.37 -2.27
N ASN A 190 5.39 -16.14 -1.21
CA ASN A 190 4.81 -17.49 -1.03
C ASN A 190 3.32 -17.40 -0.72
N ASP A 191 2.93 -16.50 0.19
CA ASP A 191 1.53 -16.28 0.50
C ASP A 191 1.16 -14.84 0.86
N VAL A 192 -0.09 -14.48 0.57
CA VAL A 192 -0.63 -13.14 0.75
C VAL A 192 -1.93 -13.22 1.53
N ILE A 193 -1.89 -12.67 2.74
CA ILE A 193 -3.02 -12.62 3.65
C ILE A 193 -3.55 -11.19 3.65
N GLY A 194 -4.67 -10.99 2.96
CA GLY A 194 -5.27 -9.68 2.70
C GLY A 194 -6.74 -9.58 3.10
N THR A 195 -7.31 -8.38 3.02
CA THR A 195 -8.76 -8.21 3.18
C THR A 195 -9.50 -8.88 2.02
N GLU A 196 -10.42 -9.79 2.34
CA GLU A 196 -11.24 -10.47 1.33
C GLU A 196 -12.52 -9.68 1.04
N LEU A 197 -12.92 -9.64 -0.24
CA LEU A 197 -14.12 -8.95 -0.70
C LEU A 197 -15.23 -9.93 -1.03
N GLN A 198 -16.47 -9.57 -0.72
CA GLN A 198 -17.62 -10.37 -1.07
C GLN A 198 -17.87 -10.29 -2.59
N THR A 199 -18.20 -11.45 -3.17
CA THR A 199 -18.56 -11.59 -4.57
C THR A 199 -19.97 -12.14 -4.70
N PHE A 200 -20.68 -11.70 -5.73
CA PHE A 200 -21.96 -12.25 -6.14
C PHE A 200 -21.89 -12.61 -7.63
N GLY A 201 -21.86 -13.90 -7.92
CA GLY A 201 -21.62 -14.41 -9.27
C GLY A 201 -20.26 -13.97 -9.82
N ARG A 202 -20.26 -13.15 -10.88
CA ARG A 202 -19.04 -12.64 -11.55
C ARG A 202 -18.68 -11.20 -11.18
N TYR A 203 -19.31 -10.66 -10.15
CA TYR A 203 -19.16 -9.27 -9.75
C TYR A 203 -18.79 -9.15 -8.28
N TYR A 204 -18.01 -8.13 -7.93
CA TYR A 204 -17.81 -7.73 -6.55
C TYR A 204 -19.01 -6.93 -6.05
N THR A 205 -19.43 -7.16 -4.80
CA THR A 205 -20.50 -6.38 -4.16
C THR A 205 -20.01 -5.03 -3.64
N GLY A 206 -18.68 -4.86 -3.53
CA GLY A 206 -18.06 -3.72 -2.87
C GLY A 206 -18.03 -3.82 -1.35
N LEU A 207 -18.53 -4.91 -0.78
CA LEU A 207 -18.49 -5.16 0.66
C LEU A 207 -17.30 -6.03 1.03
N VAL A 208 -16.80 -5.83 2.24
CA VAL A 208 -15.77 -6.68 2.85
C VAL A 208 -16.45 -7.96 3.35
N SER A 209 -15.73 -9.09 3.31
CA SER A 209 -16.21 -10.37 3.86
C SER A 209 -16.56 -10.27 5.35
N GLU A 210 -17.27 -11.25 5.89
CA GLU A 210 -17.77 -11.28 7.29
C GLU A 210 -16.66 -11.09 8.33
N ASN A 211 -15.43 -11.50 7.98
CA ASN A 211 -14.24 -11.32 8.82
C ASN A 211 -13.78 -9.85 8.95
N GLY A 212 -14.41 -8.93 8.22
CA GLY A 212 -14.11 -7.50 8.25
C GLY A 212 -12.76 -7.14 7.61
N LEU A 213 -12.30 -5.92 7.88
CA LEU A 213 -10.96 -5.50 7.43
C LEU A 213 -9.91 -6.33 8.15
N LEU A 214 -8.87 -6.73 7.43
CA LEU A 214 -7.84 -7.59 8.00
C LEU A 214 -7.09 -6.87 9.13
N VAL A 215 -7.20 -7.45 10.31
CA VAL A 215 -6.48 -7.05 11.52
C VAL A 215 -5.19 -7.87 11.62
N LYS A 216 -4.05 -7.22 11.38
CA LYS A 216 -2.75 -7.89 11.16
C LYS A 216 -2.32 -8.84 12.29
N HIS A 217 -2.45 -8.42 13.56
CA HIS A 217 -2.03 -9.25 14.69
C HIS A 217 -2.88 -10.51 14.83
N LYS A 218 -4.21 -10.39 14.63
CA LYS A 218 -5.13 -11.52 14.66
C LYS A 218 -4.85 -12.50 13.52
N ALA A 219 -4.66 -11.97 12.31
CA ALA A 219 -4.33 -12.76 11.13
C ALA A 219 -2.99 -13.50 11.27
N LEU A 220 -1.99 -12.90 11.92
CA LEU A 220 -0.71 -13.55 12.17
C LEU A 220 -0.86 -14.75 13.12
N ILE A 221 -1.63 -14.58 14.21
CA ILE A 221 -1.91 -15.65 15.17
C ILE A 221 -2.71 -16.78 14.51
N GLU A 222 -3.75 -16.44 13.72
CA GLU A 222 -4.54 -17.45 13.00
C GLU A 222 -3.71 -18.24 11.97
N TYR A 223 -2.78 -17.57 11.28
CA TYR A 223 -1.97 -18.20 10.24
C TYR A 223 -0.84 -19.08 10.81
N PHE A 224 -0.13 -18.59 11.83
CA PHE A 224 1.03 -19.32 12.38
C PHE A 224 0.71 -20.17 13.62
N GLY A 225 -0.45 -19.97 14.25
CA GLY A 225 -0.81 -20.61 15.52
C GLY A 225 0.22 -20.28 16.61
N ASP A 226 0.76 -21.32 17.25
CA ASP A 226 1.79 -21.19 18.30
C ASP A 226 3.20 -20.92 17.75
N LYS A 227 3.42 -21.03 16.44
CA LYS A 227 4.73 -20.83 15.83
C LYS A 227 5.00 -19.34 15.64
N LYS A 228 6.19 -18.86 16.02
CA LYS A 228 6.58 -17.46 15.80
C LYS A 228 7.38 -17.31 14.51
N PRO A 229 7.03 -16.34 13.63
CA PRO A 229 7.85 -16.03 12.47
C PRO A 229 9.22 -15.49 12.88
N ASP A 230 10.22 -15.73 12.03
CA ASP A 230 11.60 -15.45 12.39
C ASP A 230 11.94 -13.96 12.26
N ILE A 231 11.37 -13.26 11.27
CA ILE A 231 11.63 -11.85 11.00
C ILE A 231 10.33 -11.12 10.68
N GLY A 232 10.11 -9.96 11.33
CA GLY A 232 8.99 -9.08 11.06
C GLY A 232 9.43 -7.74 10.49
N ILE A 233 8.93 -7.35 9.32
CA ILE A 233 9.13 -5.98 8.78
C ILE A 233 7.78 -5.24 8.79
N GLY A 234 7.72 -4.12 9.50
CA GLY A 234 6.54 -3.27 9.54
C GLY A 234 6.90 -1.79 9.73
N SER A 235 5.90 -0.92 9.71
CA SER A 235 6.11 0.52 9.89
C SER A 235 6.12 0.90 11.38
N PRO A 236 6.66 2.06 11.79
CA PRO A 236 6.69 2.51 13.19
C PRO A 236 5.32 3.00 13.71
N LYS A 237 4.20 2.50 13.18
CA LYS A 237 2.84 2.87 13.60
C LYS A 237 2.35 1.94 14.71
N LEU A 238 1.54 2.46 15.65
CA LEU A 238 0.95 1.72 16.79
C LEU A 238 0.33 0.36 16.42
N HIS A 239 -0.35 0.26 15.28
CA HIS A 239 -0.95 -0.99 14.81
C HIS A 239 0.07 -2.03 14.30
N ASP A 240 1.26 -1.59 13.90
CA ASP A 240 2.34 -2.44 13.41
C ASP A 240 3.29 -2.86 14.55
N HIS A 241 3.33 -2.12 15.67
CA HIS A 241 4.11 -2.51 16.85
C HIS A 241 3.66 -3.86 17.44
N LEU A 242 2.35 -4.15 17.44
CA LEU A 242 1.81 -5.45 17.88
C LEU A 242 2.09 -6.59 16.90
N PHE A 243 2.30 -6.26 15.62
CA PHE A 243 2.61 -7.22 14.58
C PHE A 243 4.11 -7.58 14.59
N ILE A 244 4.97 -6.56 14.75
CA ILE A 244 6.42 -6.71 14.82
C ILE A 244 6.86 -7.34 16.16
N SER A 245 6.12 -7.14 17.26
CA SER A 245 6.44 -7.76 18.57
C SER A 245 6.22 -9.28 18.62
N LEU A 246 5.45 -9.83 17.68
CA LEU A 246 5.19 -11.28 17.59
C LEU A 246 6.31 -12.02 16.83
N CYS A 247 7.25 -11.30 16.23
CA CYS A 247 8.36 -11.86 15.46
C CYS A 247 9.62 -12.04 16.34
N LYS A 248 10.45 -13.05 16.04
CA LYS A 248 11.68 -13.33 16.82
C LYS A 248 12.76 -12.26 16.63
N VAL A 249 12.82 -11.63 15.46
CA VAL A 249 13.77 -10.56 15.11
C VAL A 249 13.01 -9.42 14.42
N GLN A 250 13.41 -8.18 14.73
CA GLN A 250 12.79 -6.92 14.30
C GLN A 250 13.74 -6.12 13.41
#